data_AF-A0A3G2R6I4-F1
#
_entry.id   AF-A0A3G2R6I4-F1
#
_cell.length_a   1.000
_cell.length_b   1.000
_cell.length_c   1.000
_cell.angle_alpha   90.00
_cell.angle_beta   90.00
_cell.angle_gamma   90.00
#
_symmetry.space_group_name_H-M   'P 1'
#
loop_
_entity.id
_entity.type
_entity.pdbx_description
1 polymer ?
#
loop_
_entity_poly.entity_id
_entity_poly.type
_entity_poly.pdbx_seq_one_letter_code
_entity_poly.pdbx_strand_id
1 'polypeptide(L)'
;MGIDAIHGFEGKTPDEIKDIKEIMADRAAFMGNITLSYNQGEEEAVFDAIKKIQHIFTGGRYIFSSDGSCFPDTINNLIQIYSYFHSFWEE
;
A
#
# COMPACT_ATOMS: atom_id res chain seq x y z
N MET A 1 -5.00 22.82 -13.08
CA MET A 1 -3.90 21.90 -12.77
C MET A 1 -4.54 20.59 -12.37
N GLY A 2 -4.20 19.49 -13.04
CA GLY A 2 -4.69 18.15 -12.68
C GLY A 2 -3.91 17.62 -11.48
N ILE A 3 -4.43 16.56 -10.85
CA ILE A 3 -3.74 15.82 -9.79
C ILE A 3 -3.19 14.54 -10.42
N ASP A 4 -1.88 14.31 -10.31
CA ASP A 4 -1.22 13.13 -10.89
C ASP A 4 -1.22 11.93 -9.95
N ALA A 5 -1.31 12.15 -8.63
CA ALA A 5 -1.39 11.10 -7.61
C ALA A 5 -2.25 11.53 -6.42
N ILE A 6 -3.02 10.58 -5.87
CA ILE A 6 -3.84 10.77 -4.66
C ILE A 6 -3.28 9.87 -3.55
N HIS A 7 -3.10 10.46 -2.37
CA HIS A 7 -2.69 9.79 -1.13
C HIS A 7 -3.83 9.87 -0.10
N GLY A 8 -3.81 9.06 0.96
CA GLY A 8 -4.84 9.09 2.00
C GLY A 8 -5.70 7.82 2.09
N PHE A 9 -5.17 6.67 1.67
CA PHE A 9 -5.94 5.40 1.63
C PHE A 9 -5.57 4.45 2.77
N GLU A 10 -4.89 4.94 3.79
CA GLU A 10 -4.37 4.17 4.90
C GLU A 10 -5.50 3.42 5.62
N GLY A 11 -5.30 2.12 5.85
CA GLY A 11 -6.28 1.28 6.52
C GLY A 11 -7.46 0.83 5.63
N LYS A 12 -7.48 1.20 4.33
CA LYS A 12 -8.43 0.64 3.37
C LYS A 12 -8.07 -0.80 3.02
N THR A 13 -9.09 -1.65 3.00
CA THR A 13 -8.97 -3.04 2.56
C THR A 13 -8.68 -3.12 1.06
N PRO A 14 -8.09 -4.23 0.57
CA PRO A 14 -7.88 -4.40 -0.87
C PRO A 14 -9.16 -4.27 -1.70
N ASP A 15 -10.31 -4.72 -1.19
CA ASP A 15 -11.59 -4.59 -1.89
C ASP A 15 -12.04 -3.12 -1.99
N GLU A 16 -11.91 -2.35 -0.91
CA GLU A 16 -12.17 -0.90 -0.96
C GLU A 16 -11.22 -0.19 -1.94
N ILE A 17 -9.94 -0.57 -1.99
CA ILE A 17 -8.98 0.00 -2.93
C ILE A 17 -9.36 -0.30 -4.38
N LYS A 18 -9.85 -1.53 -4.65
CA LYS A 18 -10.35 -1.90 -5.97
C LYS A 18 -11.54 -1.03 -6.37
N ASP A 19 -12.51 -0.84 -5.49
CA ASP A 19 -13.68 0.01 -5.75
C ASP A 19 -13.27 1.46 -6.03
N ILE A 20 -12.33 2.01 -5.26
CA ILE A 20 -11.83 3.38 -5.47
C ILE A 20 -11.09 3.46 -6.81
N LYS A 21 -10.30 2.46 -7.19
CA LYS A 21 -9.62 2.41 -8.50
C LYS A 21 -10.63 2.48 -9.64
N GLU A 22 -11.72 1.73 -9.55
CA GLU A 22 -12.81 1.75 -10.55
C GLU A 22 -13.46 3.13 -10.66
N ILE A 23 -13.74 3.79 -9.53
CA ILE A 23 -14.28 5.16 -9.49
C ILE A 23 -13.31 6.18 -10.10
N MET A 24 -12.02 6.06 -9.78
CA MET A 24 -10.99 6.97 -10.27
C MET A 24 -10.69 6.79 -11.76
N ALA A 25 -11.03 5.63 -12.34
CA ALA A 25 -10.89 5.33 -13.77
C ALA A 25 -9.50 5.73 -14.31
N ASP A 26 -8.45 5.40 -13.56
CA ASP A 26 -7.05 5.70 -13.88
C ASP A 26 -6.77 7.20 -14.15
N ARG A 27 -7.49 8.14 -13.51
CA ARG A 27 -7.24 9.58 -13.68
C ARG A 27 -6.02 10.09 -12.92
N ALA A 28 -5.59 9.39 -11.88
CA ALA A 28 -4.43 9.68 -11.07
C ALA A 28 -3.84 8.36 -10.54
N ALA A 29 -2.57 8.37 -10.16
CA ALA A 29 -1.95 7.27 -9.45
C ALA A 29 -2.47 7.18 -8.00
N PHE A 30 -2.45 5.99 -7.45
CA PHE A 30 -2.70 5.72 -6.04
C PHE A 30 -1.39 5.76 -5.27
N MET A 31 -1.40 6.40 -4.11
CA MET A 31 -0.30 6.38 -3.17
C MET A 31 -0.81 5.98 -1.79
N GLY A 32 -0.09 5.11 -1.11
CA GLY A 32 -0.44 4.68 0.26
C GLY A 32 -1.52 3.60 0.30
N ASN A 33 -1.80 3.16 1.54
CA ASN A 33 -2.83 2.20 2.01
C ASN A 33 -2.31 1.22 3.08
N ILE A 34 -0.99 1.17 3.30
CA ILE A 34 -0.36 0.23 4.23
C ILE A 34 -0.11 0.91 5.58
N THR A 35 -0.48 0.25 6.68
CA THR A 35 -0.17 0.73 8.03
C THR A 35 1.14 0.12 8.55
N LEU A 36 1.93 0.92 9.27
CA LEU A 36 3.07 0.41 10.03
C LEU A 36 2.70 -0.01 11.46
N SER A 37 1.48 0.30 11.89
CA SER A 37 1.01 0.10 13.26
C SER A 37 0.35 -1.27 13.40
N TYR A 38 1.15 -2.32 13.29
CA TYR A 38 0.74 -3.71 13.55
C TYR A 38 1.63 -4.36 14.61
N ASN A 39 1.05 -5.33 15.32
CA ASN A 39 1.74 -6.08 16.36
C ASN A 39 2.46 -7.30 15.79
N GLN A 40 3.39 -7.86 16.56
CA GLN A 40 3.99 -9.15 16.21
C GLN A 40 2.92 -10.23 16.07
N GLY A 41 2.99 -11.00 14.98
CA GLY A 41 2.02 -12.01 14.60
C GLY A 41 0.95 -11.52 13.60
N GLU A 42 0.92 -10.22 13.28
CA GLU A 42 -0.01 -9.64 12.30
C GLU A 42 0.66 -9.40 10.92
N GLU A 43 1.94 -9.73 10.77
CA GLU A 43 2.74 -9.49 9.55
C GLU A 43 2.11 -10.16 8.31
N GLU A 44 1.65 -11.39 8.47
CA GLU A 44 1.10 -12.18 7.37
C GLU A 44 -0.12 -11.51 6.73
N ALA A 45 -1.01 -10.94 7.56
CA ALA A 45 -2.19 -10.23 7.08
C ALA A 45 -1.80 -8.97 6.28
N VAL A 46 -0.77 -8.25 6.74
CA VAL A 46 -0.24 -7.07 6.05
C VAL A 46 0.40 -7.48 4.72
N PHE A 47 1.21 -8.53 4.72
CA PHE A 47 1.87 -9.07 3.53
C PHE A 47 0.88 -9.58 2.48
N ASP A 48 -0.21 -10.22 2.91
CA ASP A 48 -1.31 -10.63 2.04
C ASP A 48 -2.04 -9.42 1.44
N ALA A 49 -2.25 -8.36 2.23
CA ALA A 49 -2.83 -7.12 1.72
C ALA A 49 -1.94 -6.49 0.64
N ILE A 50 -0.62 -6.41 0.85
CA ILE A 50 0.32 -5.85 -0.14
C ILE A 50 0.28 -6.66 -1.45
N LYS A 51 0.26 -8.00 -1.39
CA LYS A 51 0.12 -8.86 -2.58
C LYS A 51 -1.18 -8.63 -3.33
N LYS A 52 -2.30 -8.50 -2.63
CA LYS A 52 -3.60 -8.22 -3.27
C LYS A 52 -3.59 -6.86 -3.96
N ILE A 53 -2.93 -5.87 -3.37
CA ILE A 53 -2.78 -4.52 -3.93
C ILE A 53 -1.92 -4.54 -5.21
N GLN A 54 -0.86 -5.34 -5.24
CA GLN A 54 -0.11 -5.60 -6.48
C GLN A 54 -0.99 -6.15 -7.58
N HIS A 55 -1.82 -7.13 -7.26
CA HIS A 55 -2.74 -7.69 -8.24
C HIS A 55 -3.75 -6.65 -8.76
N ILE A 56 -4.25 -5.78 -7.87
CA ILE A 56 -5.16 -4.68 -8.26
C ILE A 56 -4.47 -3.68 -9.20
N PHE A 57 -3.20 -3.35 -8.97
CA PHE A 57 -2.45 -2.37 -9.76
C PHE A 57 -1.44 -3.01 -10.72
N THR A 58 -1.72 -4.23 -11.19
CA THR A 58 -0.92 -4.86 -12.25
C THR A 58 -0.93 -3.95 -13.49
N GLY A 59 0.23 -3.42 -13.88
CA GLY A 59 0.36 -2.43 -14.96
C GLY A 59 0.66 -0.99 -14.52
N GLY A 60 0.87 -0.75 -13.22
CA GLY A 60 1.37 0.52 -12.67
C GLY A 60 0.29 1.40 -12.04
N ARG A 61 0.58 2.71 -11.91
CA ARG A 61 -0.28 3.72 -11.24
C ARG A 61 -0.50 3.48 -9.74
N TYR A 62 0.41 2.76 -9.11
CA TYR A 62 0.48 2.61 -7.67
C TYR A 62 1.88 2.99 -7.19
N ILE A 63 1.92 3.82 -6.14
CA ILE A 63 3.11 4.28 -5.46
C ILE A 63 3.01 3.72 -4.04
N PHE A 64 3.90 2.79 -3.73
CA PHE A 64 3.96 2.22 -2.40
C PHE A 64 4.29 3.31 -1.36
N SER A 65 3.43 3.43 -0.35
CA SER A 65 3.65 4.31 0.79
C SER A 65 2.96 3.72 2.02
N SER A 66 3.49 4.06 3.19
CA SER A 66 2.85 3.74 4.45
C SER A 66 2.10 4.94 5.04
N ASP A 67 1.39 4.71 6.13
CA ASP A 67 0.61 5.68 6.91
C ASP A 67 1.40 6.81 7.59
N GLY A 68 2.68 6.96 7.27
CA GLY A 68 3.55 7.98 7.86
C GLY A 68 3.90 7.71 9.32
N SER A 69 3.46 6.59 9.92
CA SER A 69 3.77 6.20 11.29
C SER A 69 5.22 5.72 11.42
N CYS A 70 6.19 6.59 11.16
CA CYS A 70 7.62 6.32 11.25
C CYS A 70 8.15 6.74 12.63
N PHE A 71 7.88 5.90 13.63
CA PHE A 71 8.28 6.08 15.02
C PHE A 71 9.28 4.99 15.43
N PRO A 72 10.07 5.16 16.51
CA PRO A 72 11.08 4.18 16.90
C PRO A 72 10.58 2.73 17.04
N ASP A 73 9.34 2.54 17.50
CA ASP A 73 8.69 1.24 17.69
C ASP A 73 8.20 0.61 16.38
N THR A 74 8.02 1.40 15.31
CA THR A 74 7.55 0.90 14.01
C THR A 74 8.67 0.74 12.97
N ILE A 75 9.92 1.08 13.30
CA ILE A 75 11.06 0.96 12.37
C ILE A 75 11.24 -0.48 11.85
N ASN A 76 11.10 -1.48 12.72
CA ASN A 76 11.20 -2.88 12.30
C ASN A 76 10.07 -3.26 11.34
N ASN A 77 8.87 -2.74 11.59
CA ASN A 77 7.71 -2.96 10.75
C ASN A 77 7.90 -2.36 9.35
N LEU A 78 8.46 -1.14 9.31
CA LEU A 78 8.85 -0.45 8.07
C LEU A 78 9.85 -1.29 7.26
N ILE A 79 10.94 -1.74 7.89
CA ILE A 79 11.98 -2.53 7.21
C ILE A 79 11.38 -3.81 6.61
N GLN A 80 10.55 -4.53 7.37
CA GLN A 80 9.93 -5.77 6.92
C GLN A 80 9.01 -5.55 5.72
N ILE A 81 8.11 -4.57 5.80
CA ILE A 81 7.15 -4.26 4.75
C ILE A 81 7.86 -3.85 3.46
N TYR A 82 8.84 -2.94 3.54
CA TYR A 82 9.55 -2.47 2.35
C TYR A 82 10.37 -3.60 1.72
N SER A 83 11.06 -4.40 2.53
CA SER A 83 11.81 -5.57 2.05
C SER A 83 10.87 -6.57 1.35
N TYR A 84 9.70 -6.83 1.94
CA TYR A 84 8.70 -7.69 1.36
C TYR A 84 8.17 -7.14 0.04
N PHE A 85 7.74 -5.88 -0.01
CA PHE A 85 7.25 -5.24 -1.24
C PHE A 85 8.26 -5.35 -2.40
N HIS A 86 9.53 -5.00 -2.15
CA HIS A 86 10.58 -5.09 -3.18
C HIS A 86 10.91 -6.53 -3.60
N SER A 87 10.62 -7.54 -2.77
CA SER A 87 10.89 -8.94 -3.11
C SER A 87 10.04 -9.50 -4.24
N PHE A 88 8.92 -8.86 -4.61
CA PHE A 88 8.00 -9.36 -5.64
C PHE A 88 7.43 -8.28 -6.57
N TRP A 89 7.66 -6.99 -6.30
CA TRP A 89 7.17 -5.89 -7.14
C TRP A 89 8.12 -5.54 -8.29
N GLU A 90 9.39 -5.93 -8.21
CA GLU A 90 10.40 -5.66 -9.24
C GLU A 90 10.56 -6.79 -10.29
N GLU A 91 9.67 -7.79 -10.27
CA GLU A 91 9.55 -8.83 -11.33
C GLU A 91 8.59 -8.39 -12.44
#